data_AF-A0A3M1FMW6-F1
#
_entry.id   AF-A0A3M1FMW6-F1
#
_cell.length_a   1.000
_cell.length_b   1.000
_cell.length_c   1.000
_cell.angle_alpha   90.00
_cell.angle_beta   90.00
_cell.angle_gamma   90.00
#
_symmetry.space_group_name_H-M   'P 1'
#
loop_
_entity.id
_entity.type
_entity.pdbx_description
1 polymer ?
#
loop_
_entity_poly.entity_id
_entity_poly.type
_entity_poly.pdbx_seq_one_letter_code
_entity_poly.pdbx_strand_id
1 'polypeptide(L)' 'MQLTAELLKNLHIASTTLSLQGSTTLNAVWNAVILSEWTSYFLAKARGVNPIATRLIDILKQRMAHTS' A
#
# COMPACT_ATOMS: atom_id res chain seq x y z
N MET A 1 -10.20 -4.93 -13.91
CA MET A 1 -10.19 -3.64 -13.17
C MET A 1 -11.41 -2.76 -13.47
N GLN A 2 -11.97 -2.78 -14.69
CA GLN A 2 -13.09 -1.91 -15.09
C GLN A 2 -14.37 -2.12 -14.23
N LEU A 3 -14.76 -3.38 -14.02
CA LEU A 3 -15.89 -3.74 -13.13
C LEU A 3 -15.73 -3.19 -11.70
N THR A 4 -14.51 -3.26 -11.15
CA THR A 4 -14.22 -2.74 -9.80
C THR A 4 -14.30 -1.22 -9.76
N ALA A 5 -13.80 -0.53 -10.78
CA ALA A 5 -13.90 0.93 -10.87
C ALA A 5 -15.36 1.40 -10.99
N GLU A 6 -16.17 0.69 -11.78
CA GLU A 6 -17.62 0.95 -11.89
C GLU A 6 -18.34 0.72 -10.57
N LEU A 7 -18.02 -0.36 -9.86
CA LEU A 7 -18.58 -0.63 -8.53
C LEU A 7 -18.24 0.49 -7.53
N LEU A 8 -16.97 0.90 -7.45
CA LEU A 8 -16.54 1.98 -6.56
C LEU A 8 -17.24 3.30 -6.90
N LYS A 9 -17.41 3.59 -8.18
CA LYS A 9 -18.15 4.76 -8.67
C LYS A 9 -19.63 4.73 -8.22
N ASN A 10 -20.29 3.59 -8.38
CA ASN A 10 -21.70 3.42 -7.98
C ASN A 10 -21.90 3.52 -6.46
N LEU A 11 -20.88 3.17 -5.67
CA LEU A 11 -20.88 3.30 -4.22
C LEU A 11 -20.43 4.68 -3.72
N HIS A 12 -20.17 5.63 -4.63
CA HIS A 12 -19.63 6.96 -4.29
C HIS A 12 -18.32 6.93 -3.50
N ILE A 13 -17.51 5.89 -3.70
CA ILE A 13 -16.18 5.77 -3.08
C ILE A 13 -15.16 6.46 -3.99
N ALA A 14 -14.45 7.45 -3.44
CA ALA A 14 -13.38 8.12 -4.17
C ALA A 14 -12.27 7.12 -4.51
N SER A 15 -11.95 7.01 -5.80
CA SER A 15 -10.95 6.08 -6.31
C SER A 15 -10.16 6.68 -7.46
N THR A 16 -8.88 6.35 -7.56
CA THR A 16 -8.01 6.68 -8.69
C THR A 16 -7.51 5.40 -9.33
N THR A 17 -7.69 5.26 -10.64
CA THR A 17 -7.12 4.16 -11.42
C THR A 17 -5.75 4.55 -11.94
N LEU A 18 -4.75 3.72 -11.67
CA LEU A 18 -3.39 3.90 -12.17
C LEU A 18 -3.07 2.76 -13.16
N SER A 19 -2.56 3.13 -14.33
CA SER A 19 -2.03 2.16 -15.29
C SER A 19 -0.64 1.70 -14.85
N LEU A 20 -0.42 0.39 -14.81
CA LEU A 20 0.90 -0.16 -14.52
C LEU A 20 1.87 0.18 -15.66
N GLN A 21 3.10 0.54 -15.29
CA GLN A 21 4.16 0.93 -16.21
C GLN A 21 5.26 -0.13 -16.22
N GLY A 22 5.68 -0.62 -17.38
CA GLY A 22 6.78 -1.56 -17.50
C GLY A 22 6.78 -2.33 -18.81
N SER A 23 7.96 -2.70 -19.29
CA SER A 23 8.14 -3.47 -20.53
C SER A 23 7.83 -4.96 -20.38
N THR A 24 7.81 -5.47 -19.14
CA THR A 24 7.51 -6.87 -18.80
C THR A 24 6.57 -6.91 -17.62
N THR A 25 5.86 -8.03 -17.43
CA THR A 25 5.00 -8.24 -16.26
C THR A 25 5.76 -8.05 -14.95
N LEU A 26 6.98 -8.58 -14.86
CA LEU A 26 7.81 -8.43 -13.65
C LEU A 26 8.14 -6.95 -13.39
N ASN A 27 8.58 -6.21 -14.41
CA ASN A 27 8.87 -4.78 -14.26
C ASN A 27 7.62 -3.98 -13.89
N ALA A 28 6.47 -4.31 -14.49
CA ALA A 28 5.20 -3.64 -14.19
C ALA A 28 4.78 -3.84 -12.73
N VAL A 29 4.90 -5.07 -12.21
CA VAL A 29 4.62 -5.38 -10.80
C VAL A 29 5.63 -4.68 -9.89
N TRP A 30 6.92 -4.72 -10.21
CA TRP A 30 7.96 -4.10 -9.39
C TRP A 30 7.81 -2.58 -9.29
N ASN A 31 7.50 -1.93 -10.41
CA ASN A 31 7.21 -0.50 -10.45
C ASN A 31 5.97 -0.15 -9.60
N ALA A 32 4.95 -1.01 -9.57
CA ALA A 32 3.79 -0.83 -8.70
C ALA A 32 4.14 -0.91 -7.21
N VAL A 33 5.00 -1.86 -6.84
CA VAL A 33 5.49 -2.02 -5.45
C VAL A 33 6.25 -0.76 -5.02
N ILE A 34 7.22 -0.32 -5.81
CA ILE A 34 8.00 0.90 -5.51
C ILE A 34 7.08 2.12 -5.38
N LEU A 35 6.11 2.28 -6.30
CA LEU A 35 5.15 3.38 -6.23
C LEU A 35 4.33 3.32 -4.93
N SER A 36 3.92 2.14 -4.51
CA SER A 36 3.15 1.96 -3.27
C SER A 36 3.95 2.32 -2.01
N GLU A 37 5.24 2.00 -1.98
CA GLU A 37 6.14 2.36 -0.88
C GLU A 37 6.32 3.88 -0.77
N TRP A 38 6.62 4.55 -1.89
CA TRP A 38 6.76 6.01 -1.92
C TRP A 38 5.45 6.72 -1.56
N THR A 39 4.32 6.23 -2.09
CA THR A 39 3.00 6.77 -1.76
C THR A 39 2.74 6.69 -0.25
N SER A 40 3.05 5.54 0.36
CA SER A 40 2.88 5.33 1.80
C SER A 40 3.80 6.24 2.62
N TYR A 41 5.06 6.37 2.21
CA TYR A 41 6.05 7.23 2.85
C TYR A 41 5.62 8.71 2.84
N PHE A 42 5.24 9.24 1.68
CA PHE A 42 4.81 10.64 1.56
C PHE A 42 3.47 10.89 2.26
N LEU A 43 2.55 9.92 2.25
CA LEU A 43 1.30 10.02 3.01
C LEU A 43 1.56 10.12 4.53
N ALA A 44 2.46 9.29 5.06
CA ALA A 44 2.85 9.35 6.47
C ALA A 44 3.48 10.70 6.82
N LYS A 45 4.40 11.21 5.98
CA LYS A 45 4.98 12.55 6.14
C LYS A 45 3.93 13.64 6.12
N ALA A 46 3.00 13.62 5.17
CA ALA A 46 1.93 14.61 5.06
C ALA A 46 1.00 14.62 6.30
N ARG A 47 0.91 13.49 7.01
CA ARG A 47 0.12 13.33 8.25
C ARG A 47 0.93 13.53 9.53
N GLY A 48 2.22 13.87 9.44
CA GLY A 48 3.09 14.00 10.61
C GLY A 48 3.37 12.69 11.36
N VAL A 49 3.16 11.54 10.70
CA VAL A 49 3.43 10.21 11.27
C VAL A 49 4.84 9.77 10.89
N ASN A 50 5.59 9.18 11.82
CA ASN A 50 6.90 8.59 11.52
C ASN A 50 6.74 7.39 10.57
N PRO A 51 7.22 7.47 9.31
CA PRO A 51 7.05 6.40 8.32
C PRO A 51 7.87 5.14 8.59
N ILE A 52 8.86 5.21 9.49
CA ILE A 52 9.78 4.09 9.81
C ILE A 52 9.28 3.31 11.04
N ALA A 53 8.33 3.85 11.80
CA ALA A 53 7.89 3.23 13.04
C ALA A 53 7.12 1.92 12.78
N THR A 54 7.56 0.83 13.40
CA THR A 54 7.01 -0.52 13.23
C THR A 54 6.38 -1.08 14.51
N ARG A 55 5.82 -0.22 15.37
CA ARG A 55 5.34 -0.61 16.72
C ARG A 55 4.42 -1.83 16.74
N LEU A 56 3.54 -1.98 15.76
CA LEU A 56 2.66 -3.15 15.65
C LEU A 56 3.46 -4.44 15.42
N ILE A 57 4.49 -4.40 14.57
CA ILE A 57 5.37 -5.54 14.30
C ILE A 57 6.13 -5.94 15.57
N ASP A 58 6.59 -4.97 16.34
CA ASP A 58 7.31 -5.24 17.60
C ASP A 58 6.40 -5.94 18.61
N ILE A 59 5.15 -5.49 18.74
CA ILE A 59 4.14 -6.14 19.58
C ILE A 59 3.88 -7.59 19.12
N LEU A 60 3.77 -7.82 17.81
CA LEU A 60 3.55 -9.17 17.25
C LEU A 60 4.73 -10.10 17.55
N LYS A 61 5.97 -9.63 17.33
CA LYS A 61 7.19 -10.38 17.66
C LYS A 61 7.23 -10.78 19.13
N GLN A 62 6.90 -9.86 20.03
CA GLN A 62 6.85 -10.12 21.47
C GLN A 62 5.82 -11.22 21.81
N ARG A 63 4.59 -11.12 21.27
CA ARG A 63 3.55 -12.13 21.52
C ARG A 63 3.95 -13.52 21.04
N MET A 64 4.57 -13.61 19.87
CA MET A 64 5.04 -14.89 19.33
C MET A 64 6.14 -15.52 20.20
N ALA A 65 7.06 -14.71 20.72
CA ALA A 65 8.11 -15.19 21.61
C ALA A 65 7.58 -15.76 22.94
N HIS A 66 6.40 -15.30 23.41
CA HIS A 66 5.75 -15.81 24.62
C HIS A 66 4.82 -17.02 24.39
N THR A 67 4.68 -17.49 23.14
CA THR A 67 3.87 -18.66 22.79
C THR A 67 4.75 -19.89 22.47
N SER A 68 6.05 -19.82 22.83
CA SER A 68 7.06 -20.86 22.60
C SER A 68 7.39 -21.61 23.89
#